data_AF-A0A0V0HUK7-F1
#
_entry.id   AF-A0A0V0HUK7-F1
#
_cell.length_a   1.000
_cell.length_b   1.000
_cell.length_c   1.000
_cell.angle_alpha   90.00
_cell.angle_beta   90.00
_cell.angle_gamma   90.00
#
_symmetry.space_group_name_H-M   'P 1'
#
loop_
_entity.id
_entity.type
_entity.pdbx_description
1 polymer ?
#
loop_
_entity_poly.entity_id
_entity_poly.type
_entity_poly.pdbx_seq_one_letter_code
_entity_poly.pdbx_strand_id
1 'polypeptide(L)' 'MEMFRMAPSLFGTSDKKIKLRLEFFLETMKLKKSTLVQHPALLMSSMVKRVIPIYQVLQLIKSKKV' A
#
# COMPACT_ATOMS: atom_id res chain seq x y z
N MET A 1 15.94 -3.79 8.32
CA MET A 1 16.78 -3.96 7.11
C MET A 1 16.13 -4.82 6.04
N GLU A 2 15.19 -5.71 6.37
CA GLU A 2 14.60 -6.65 5.40
C GLU A 2 13.90 -5.96 4.22
N MET A 3 13.08 -4.94 4.50
CA MET A 3 12.39 -4.14 3.47
C MET A 3 13.35 -3.47 2.47
N PHE A 4 14.51 -2.99 2.94
CA PHE A 4 15.54 -2.39 2.08
C PHE A 4 16.20 -3.42 1.16
N ARG A 5 16.42 -4.64 1.65
CA ARG A 5 16.94 -5.75 0.83
C ARG A 5 15.92 -6.23 -0.20
N MET A 6 14.63 -6.26 0.16
CA MET A 6 13.56 -6.73 -0.72
C MET A 6 13.17 -5.72 -1.82
N ALA A 7 13.19 -4.42 -1.49
CA ALA A 7 12.78 -3.37 -2.42
C ALA A 7 13.67 -2.12 -2.26
N PRO A 8 14.95 -2.19 -2.65
CA PRO A 8 15.87 -1.05 -2.51
C PRO A 8 15.39 0.17 -3.31
N SER A 9 14.74 -0.04 -4.46
CA SER A 9 14.18 1.02 -5.30
C SER A 9 13.06 1.82 -4.62
N LEU A 10 12.38 1.28 -3.61
CA LEU A 10 11.40 2.01 -2.82
C LEU A 10 12.02 3.26 -2.19
N PHE A 11 13.26 3.16 -1.74
CA PHE A 11 13.99 4.23 -1.04
C PHE A 11 14.51 5.32 -2.00
N GLY A 12 14.46 5.08 -3.31
CA GLY A 12 14.68 6.12 -4.32
C GLY A 12 13.43 6.95 -4.64
N THR A 13 12.27 6.59 -4.07
CA THR A 13 11.02 7.33 -4.27
C THR A 13 10.97 8.55 -3.35
N SER A 14 10.39 9.65 -3.83
CA SER A 14 10.14 10.85 -3.01
C SER A 14 9.41 10.52 -1.70
N ASP A 15 9.93 11.04 -0.59
CA ASP A 15 9.32 10.96 0.74
C ASP A 15 7.85 11.36 0.76
N LYS A 16 7.49 12.42 0.03
CA LYS A 16 6.09 12.89 -0.06
C LYS A 16 5.18 11.80 -0.63
N LYS A 17 5.64 11.08 -1.67
CA LYS A 17 4.89 9.97 -2.27
C LYS A 17 4.79 8.78 -1.31
N ILE A 18 5.87 8.46 -0.60
CA ILE A 18 5.87 7.35 0.37
C ILE A 18 4.93 7.65 1.53
N LYS A 19 4.98 8.86 2.11
CA LYS A 19 4.10 9.29 3.20
C LYS A 19 2.62 9.21 2.80
N LEU A 20 2.27 9.71 1.62
CA LEU A 20 0.89 9.64 1.11
C LEU A 20 0.41 8.19 0.94
N ARG A 21 1.28 7.29 0.45
CA ARG A 21 0.95 5.86 0.33
C ARG A 21 0.77 5.21 1.71
N LEU A 22 1.68 5.49 2.64
CA LEU A 22 1.62 4.96 4.01
C LEU A 22 0.35 5.41 4.71
N GLU A 23 0.00 6.69 4.63
CA GLU A 23 -1.24 7.24 5.20
C GLU A 23 -2.47 6.52 4.65
N PHE A 24 -2.55 6.32 3.33
CA PHE A 24 -3.66 5.58 2.75
C PHE A 24 -3.74 4.12 3.25
N PHE A 25 -2.62 3.39 3.24
CA PHE A 25 -2.62 1.98 3.65
C PHE A 25 -2.90 1.80 5.15
N LEU A 26 -2.35 2.67 6.00
CA LEU A 26 -2.49 2.56 7.45
C LEU A 26 -3.81 3.15 7.95
N GLU A 27 -4.24 4.29 7.41
CA GLU A 27 -5.41 5.00 7.90
C GLU A 27 -6.69 4.66 7.15
N THR A 28 -6.64 4.53 5.82
CA THR A 28 -7.83 4.20 5.03
C THR A 28 -8.05 2.70 4.94
N MET A 29 -7.03 1.95 4.52
CA MET A 29 -7.15 0.48 4.39
C MET A 29 -7.00 -0.26 5.72
N LYS A 30 -6.54 0.41 6.78
CA LYS A 30 -6.29 -0.18 8.11
C LYS A 30 -5.39 -1.42 8.06
N LEU A 31 -4.41 -1.44 7.14
CA LEU A 31 -3.41 -2.50 7.08
C LEU A 31 -2.44 -2.41 8.25
N LYS A 32 -1.94 -3.57 8.70
CA LYS A 32 -0.89 -3.62 9.72
C LYS A 32 0.43 -3.14 9.11
N LYS A 33 1.23 -2.44 9.91
CA LYS A 33 2.61 -2.03 9.52
C LYS A 33 3.45 -3.23 9.10
N SER A 34 3.31 -4.36 9.79
CA SER A 34 4.01 -5.61 9.46
C SER A 34 3.71 -6.09 8.03
N THR A 35 2.47 -5.96 7.57
CA THR A 35 2.08 -6.34 6.21
C THR A 35 2.82 -5.50 5.16
N LEU A 36 2.99 -4.20 5.41
CA LEU A 36 3.71 -3.30 4.50
C LEU A 36 5.22 -3.59 4.47
N VAL A 37 5.80 -3.94 5.62
CA VAL A 37 7.22 -4.32 5.72
C VAL A 37 7.49 -5.65 5.00
N GLN A 38 6.57 -6.61 5.10
CA GLN A 38 6.64 -7.90 4.40
C GLN A 38 6.36 -7.79 2.90
N HIS A 39 5.58 -6.78 2.48
CA HIS A 39 5.17 -6.59 1.08
C HIS A 39 5.45 -5.16 0.58
N PRO A 40 6.72 -4.73 0.49
CA PRO A 40 7.07 -3.36 0.13
C PRO A 40 6.63 -2.94 -1.28
N ALA A 41 6.35 -3.90 -2.18
CA ALA A 41 5.82 -3.65 -3.51
C ALA A 41 4.47 -2.90 -3.50
N LEU A 42 3.69 -3.01 -2.41
CA LEU A 42 2.47 -2.22 -2.22
C LEU A 42 2.78 -0.72 -2.22
N LEU A 43 3.87 -0.33 -1.57
CA LEU A 43 4.33 1.06 -1.53
C LEU A 43 4.98 1.52 -2.82
N MET A 44 5.21 0.63 -3.79
CA MET A 44 5.70 0.98 -5.13
C MET A 44 4.59 1.06 -6.18
N SER A 45 3.42 0.48 -5.90
CA SER A 45 2.29 0.41 -6.81
C SER A 45 1.67 1.77 -7.13
N SER A 46 1.08 1.90 -8.32
CA SER A 46 0.35 3.11 -8.70
C SER A 46 -0.92 3.28 -7.85
N MET A 47 -1.02 4.41 -7.15
CA MET A 47 -2.20 4.73 -6.34
C MET A 47 -3.46 4.82 -7.19
N VAL A 48 -3.40 5.61 -8.27
CA VAL A 48 -4.55 5.91 -9.13
C VAL A 48 -4.92 4.71 -10.00
N LYS A 49 -3.93 4.06 -10.63
CA LYS A 49 -4.19 2.99 -11.61
C LYS A 49 -4.42 1.62 -10.98
N ARG A 50 -3.98 1.38 -9.74
CA ARG A 50 -3.99 0.03 -9.14
C ARG A 50 -4.58 0.00 -7.74
N VAL A 51 -4.02 0.75 -6.79
CA VAL A 51 -4.39 0.62 -5.37
C VAL A 51 -5.83 1.05 -5.11
N ILE A 52 -6.22 2.23 -5.60
CA ILE A 52 -7.57 2.77 -5.39
C ILE A 52 -8.64 1.90 -6.07
N PRO A 53 -8.51 1.51 -7.36
CA PRO A 53 -9.48 0.62 -8.00
C PRO A 53 -9.66 -0.71 -7.26
N ILE A 54 -8.56 -1.37 -6.85
CA ILE A 54 -8.64 -2.62 -6.10
C ILE A 54 -9.32 -2.41 -4.74
N TYR A 55 -8.97 -1.33 -4.03
CA TYR A 55 -9.59 -1.02 -2.75
C TYR A 55 -11.10 -0.83 -2.88
N GLN A 56 -11.58 -0.09 -3.89
CA GLN A 56 -13.00 0.10 -4.14
C GLN A 56 -13.72 -1.23 -4.38
N VAL A 57 -13.14 -2.11 -5.21
CA VAL A 57 -13.68 -3.46 -5.44
C VAL A 57 -13.73 -4.26 -4.14
N LEU A 58 -12.68 -4.22 -3.31
CA LEU A 58 -12.67 -4.90 -2.01
C LEU A 58 -13.75 -4.36 -1.07
N GLN A 59 -14.00 -3.05 -1.05
CA GLN A 59 -15.08 -2.46 -0.26
C GLN A 59 -16.46 -2.91 -0.74
N LEU A 60 -16.68 -2.98 -2.06
CA LEU A 60 -17.92 -3.48 -2.64
C LEU A 60 -18.15 -4.96 -2.33
N ILE A 61 -17.11 -5.79 -2.36
CA ILE A 61 -17.21 -7.20 -1.99
C ILE A 61 -17.53 -7.33 -0.50
N LYS A 62 -16.83 -6.56 0.36
CA LYS A 62 -17.05 -6.58 1.81
C LYS A 62 -18.45 -6.12 2.20
N SER A 63 -19.02 -5.14 1.49
CA SER A 63 -20.39 -4.66 1.73
C SER A 63 -21.46 -5.64 1.26
N LYS A 64 -21.16 -6.45 0.23
CA LYS A 64 -22.08 -7.45 -0.30
C LYS A 64 -22.23 -8.71 0.55
N LYS A 65 -21.39 -8.91 1.59
CA LYS A 65 -21.35 -10.12 2.46
C LYS A 65 -21.81 -11.38 1.71
N VAL A 66 -20.99 -11.84 0.76
CA VAL A 66 -21.07 -13.24 0.31
C VAL A 66 -20.74 -14.15 1.48
#